data_AF-A0A352GR21-F1
#
_entry.id   AF-A0A352GR21-F1
#
_cell.length_a   1.000
_cell.length_b   1.000
_cell.length_c   1.000
_cell.angle_alpha   90.00
_cell.angle_beta   90.00
_cell.angle_gamma   90.00
#
_symmetry.space_group_name_H-M   'P 1'
#
loop_
_entity.id
_entity.type
_entity.pdbx_description
1 polymer ?
#
loop_
_entity_poly.entity_id
_entity_poly.type
_entity_poly.pdbx_seq_one_letter_code
_entity_poly.pdbx_strand_id
1 'polypeptide(L)'
;MEQVNPETLGLNAAQLARIGEHLRGRYLEPGKLPGSVTLVARYGRVGLLDVAGLSDIERDTPMSVDTIFRIYSMSKPITSVALMMLYERGLFSLDDPVHRFIPEWRELAVRTAGAFPLFAT
;
A
#
# COMPACT_ATOMS: atom_id res chain seq x y z
N MET A 1 -14.06 -2.63 11.93
CA MET A 1 -13.42 -2.53 13.26
C MET A 1 -14.05 -1.35 13.97
N GLU A 2 -14.35 -1.47 15.27
CA GLU A 2 -14.93 -0.37 16.04
C GLU A 2 -13.89 0.73 16.29
N GLN A 3 -14.30 1.99 16.08
CA GLN A 3 -13.52 3.16 16.46
C GLN A 3 -13.74 3.45 17.95
N VAL A 4 -12.64 3.59 18.68
CA VAL A 4 -12.64 3.79 20.13
C VAL A 4 -11.86 5.05 20.49
N ASN A 5 -11.99 5.47 21.74
CA ASN A 5 -11.15 6.51 22.31
C ASN A 5 -9.65 6.11 22.14
N PRO A 6 -8.80 6.94 21.50
CA PRO A 6 -7.42 6.59 21.22
C PRO A 6 -6.56 6.39 22.48
N GLU A 7 -6.84 7.11 23.56
CA GLU A 7 -6.11 6.98 24.82
C GLU A 7 -6.24 5.56 25.40
N THR A 8 -7.38 4.89 25.21
CA THR A 8 -7.55 3.47 25.61
C THR A 8 -6.63 2.52 24.86
N LEU A 9 -6.10 2.93 23.70
CA LEU A 9 -5.13 2.18 22.90
C LEU A 9 -3.68 2.63 23.18
N GLY A 10 -3.47 3.52 24.16
CA GLY A 10 -2.17 4.15 24.42
C GLY A 10 -1.72 5.07 23.28
N LEU A 11 -2.68 5.68 22.56
CA LEU A 11 -2.43 6.70 21.55
C LEU A 11 -2.86 8.05 22.12
N ASN A 12 -2.15 9.13 21.75
CA ASN A 12 -2.51 10.48 22.20
C ASN A 12 -3.50 11.11 21.21
N ALA A 13 -4.73 11.42 21.63
CA ALA A 13 -5.75 11.95 20.70
C ALA A 13 -5.34 13.30 20.10
N ALA A 14 -4.74 14.20 20.88
CA ALA A 14 -4.28 15.50 20.40
C ALA A 14 -3.22 15.33 19.29
N GLN A 15 -2.33 14.34 19.41
CA GLN A 15 -1.34 14.01 18.38
C GLN A 15 -1.98 13.45 17.12
N LEU A 16 -2.97 12.56 17.26
CA LEU A 16 -3.68 11.98 16.11
C LEU A 16 -4.48 13.03 15.34
N ALA A 17 -5.10 13.99 16.02
CA ALA A 17 -5.82 15.09 15.37
C ALA A 17 -4.93 15.89 14.40
N ARG A 18 -3.65 16.05 14.73
CA ARG A 18 -2.67 16.76 13.87
C ARG A 18 -2.45 16.08 12.53
N ILE A 19 -2.72 14.78 12.40
CA ILE A 19 -2.60 14.06 11.12
C ILE A 19 -3.64 14.60 10.13
N GLY A 20 -4.91 14.68 10.57
CA GLY A 20 -6.00 15.20 9.74
C GLY A 20 -5.80 16.68 9.40
N GLU A 21 -5.40 17.51 10.36
CA GLU A 21 -5.06 18.92 10.13
C GLU A 21 -3.93 19.08 9.11
N HIS A 22 -2.88 18.28 9.23
CA HIS A 22 -1.75 18.30 8.31
C HIS A 22 -2.16 17.91 6.89
N LEU A 23 -2.93 16.83 6.74
CA LEU A 23 -3.42 16.39 5.42
C LEU A 23 -4.31 17.45 4.78
N ARG A 24 -5.28 17.98 5.53
CA ARG A 24 -6.17 19.05 5.03
C ARG A 24 -5.37 20.27 4.59
N GLY A 25 -4.58 20.86 5.49
CA GLY A 25 -3.88 22.13 5.19
C GLY A 25 -2.72 22.01 4.20
N ARG A 26 -1.99 20.89 4.18
CA ARG A 26 -0.78 20.77 3.34
C ARG A 26 -1.01 20.06 2.00
N TYR A 27 -2.08 19.29 1.88
CA TYR A 27 -2.35 18.47 0.70
C TYR A 27 -3.71 18.74 0.05
N LEU A 28 -4.80 18.81 0.81
CA LEU A 28 -6.14 18.98 0.22
C LEU A 28 -6.41 20.45 -0.15
N GLU A 29 -6.25 21.39 0.78
CA GLU A 29 -6.49 22.83 0.53
C GLU A 29 -5.64 23.39 -0.63
N PRO A 30 -4.35 23.03 -0.77
CA PRO A 30 -3.55 23.49 -1.92
C PRO A 30 -3.79 22.68 -3.21
N GLY A 31 -4.72 21.72 -3.21
CA GLY A 31 -5.06 20.91 -4.38
C GLY A 31 -4.04 19.86 -4.80
N LYS A 32 -3.14 19.42 -3.90
CA LYS A 32 -2.15 18.36 -4.20
C LYS A 32 -2.77 16.96 -4.18
N LEU A 33 -3.81 16.77 -3.37
CA LEU A 33 -4.62 15.56 -3.33
C LEU A 33 -6.10 15.96 -3.37
N PRO A 34 -6.95 15.25 -4.13
CA PRO A 34 -8.39 15.53 -4.16
C PRO A 34 -9.10 15.13 -2.86
N GLY A 35 -8.59 14.10 -2.18
CA GLY A 35 -9.13 13.61 -0.93
C GLY A 35 -8.24 12.54 -0.31
N SER A 36 -8.60 12.10 0.89
CA SER A 36 -7.85 11.11 1.66
C SER A 36 -8.75 10.33 2.62
N VAL A 37 -8.38 9.07 2.86
CA VAL A 37 -8.86 8.26 3.98
C VAL A 37 -7.65 7.85 4.80
N THR A 38 -7.63 8.19 6.09
CA THR A 38 -6.53 7.89 7.01
C THR A 38 -7.04 7.04 8.17
N LEU A 39 -6.40 5.89 8.38
CA LEU A 39 -6.73 4.96 9.46
C LEU A 39 -5.50 4.69 10.32
N VAL A 40 -5.65 4.84 11.64
CA VAL A 40 -4.68 4.38 12.64
C VAL A 40 -5.35 3.38 13.55
N ALA A 41 -4.82 2.16 13.58
CA ALA A 41 -5.32 1.07 14.40
C ALA A 41 -4.21 0.50 15.29
N ARG A 42 -4.60 0.09 16.50
CA ARG A 42 -3.72 -0.57 17.47
C ARG A 42 -4.55 -1.54 18.31
N TYR A 43 -3.98 -2.68 18.67
CA TYR A 43 -4.68 -3.74 19.42
C TYR A 43 -6.02 -4.17 18.80
N GLY A 44 -6.10 -4.22 17.47
CA GLY A 44 -7.30 -4.64 16.73
C GLY A 44 -8.47 -3.65 16.76
N ARG A 45 -8.25 -2.42 17.28
CA ARG A 45 -9.26 -1.35 17.35
C ARG A 45 -8.75 -0.11 16.63
N VAL A 46 -9.68 0.73 16.16
CA VAL A 46 -9.35 1.94 15.42
C VAL A 46 -9.29 3.12 16.38
N GLY A 47 -8.16 3.82 16.43
CA GLY A 47 -8.01 5.06 17.20
C GLY A 47 -8.26 6.31 16.36
N LEU A 48 -8.01 6.24 15.05
CA LEU A 48 -8.31 7.33 14.12
C LEU A 48 -8.88 6.75 12.84
N LEU A 49 -9.99 7.33 12.40
CA LEU A 49 -10.51 7.23 11.04
C LEU A 49 -10.91 8.63 10.60
N ASP A 50 -10.17 9.19 9.65
CA ASP A 50 -10.40 10.52 9.08
C ASP A 50 -10.65 10.40 7.59
N VAL A 51 -11.70 11.04 7.11
CA VAL A 51 -12.12 11.05 5.70
C VAL A 51 -12.28 12.49 5.27
N ALA A 52 -11.66 12.88 4.16
CA ALA A 52 -11.68 14.25 3.69
C ALA A 52 -11.60 14.35 2.16
N GLY A 53 -12.19 15.42 1.61
CA GLY A 53 -12.13 15.75 0.19
C GLY A 53 -13.03 14.90 -0.70
N LEU A 54 -12.63 14.74 -1.96
CA LEU A 54 -13.38 14.08 -3.03
C LEU A 54 -12.66 12.81 -3.50
N SER A 55 -13.43 11.78 -3.84
CA SER A 55 -12.92 10.59 -4.56
C SER A 55 -12.86 10.81 -6.07
N ASP A 56 -13.69 11.71 -6.59
CA ASP A 56 -13.75 12.09 -8.01
C ASP A 56 -14.02 13.60 -8.11
N ILE A 57 -13.08 14.34 -8.69
CA ILE A 57 -13.17 15.81 -8.83
C ILE A 57 -14.21 16.19 -9.89
N GLU A 58 -14.24 15.50 -11.02
CA GLU A 58 -15.09 15.86 -12.17
C GLU A 58 -16.57 15.64 -11.87
N ARG A 59 -16.84 14.63 -11.03
CA ARG A 59 -18.19 14.27 -10.61
C ARG A 59 -18.59 14.86 -9.26
N ASP A 60 -17.73 15.67 -8.65
CA ASP A 60 -17.91 16.21 -7.30
C ASP A 60 -18.33 15.13 -6.29
N THR A 61 -17.69 13.95 -6.36
CA THR A 61 -18.06 12.80 -5.53
C THR A 61 -17.29 12.84 -4.19
N PRO A 62 -17.99 12.90 -3.04
CA PRO A 62 -17.34 12.93 -1.73
C PRO A 62 -16.52 11.66 -1.47
N MET A 63 -15.37 11.84 -0.80
CA MET A 63 -14.58 10.72 -0.30
C MET A 63 -15.38 9.93 0.74
N SER A 64 -15.29 8.60 0.69
CA SER A 64 -15.95 7.69 1.63
C SER A 64 -14.98 6.63 2.16
N VAL A 65 -15.32 6.02 3.30
CA VAL A 65 -14.50 4.96 3.92
C VAL A 65 -14.37 3.70 3.06
N ASP A 66 -15.31 3.49 2.14
CA ASP A 66 -15.42 2.36 1.22
C ASP A 66 -15.04 2.74 -0.23
N THR A 67 -14.50 3.94 -0.44
CA THR A 67 -13.95 4.35 -1.74
C THR A 67 -12.87 3.36 -2.20
N ILE A 68 -12.97 2.90 -3.44
CA ILE A 68 -12.01 1.96 -4.02
C ILE A 68 -10.80 2.73 -4.56
N PHE A 69 -9.62 2.41 -4.03
CA PHE A 69 -8.35 2.99 -4.48
C PHE A 69 -7.59 2.03 -5.39
N ARG A 70 -6.89 2.59 -6.38
CA ARG A 70 -5.82 1.87 -7.08
C ARG A 70 -4.60 1.82 -6.17
N ILE A 71 -4.31 0.65 -5.60
CA ILE A 71 -3.26 0.50 -4.58
C ILE A 71 -1.86 0.25 -5.16
N TYR A 72 -1.75 0.05 -6.48
CA TYR A 72 -0.49 -0.15 -7.21
C TYR A 72 0.47 -1.13 -6.52
N SER A 73 1.66 -0.69 -6.14
CA SER A 73 2.68 -1.54 -5.51
C SER A 73 2.27 -2.10 -4.16
N MET A 74 1.23 -1.57 -3.50
CA MET A 74 0.67 -2.20 -2.29
C MET A 74 -0.02 -3.54 -2.59
N SER A 75 -0.16 -3.94 -3.85
CA SER A 75 -0.53 -5.31 -4.20
C SER A 75 0.58 -6.33 -3.89
N LYS A 76 1.86 -5.90 -3.78
CA LYS A 76 2.99 -6.82 -3.59
C LYS A 76 2.87 -7.65 -2.31
N PRO A 77 2.59 -7.09 -1.11
CA PRO A 77 2.37 -7.90 0.08
C PRO A 77 1.27 -8.95 -0.07
N ILE A 78 0.20 -8.67 -0.83
CA ILE A 78 -0.88 -9.63 -1.10
C ILE A 78 -0.32 -10.81 -1.92
N THR A 79 0.39 -10.52 -3.01
CA THR A 79 1.06 -11.55 -3.82
C THR A 79 2.10 -12.34 -3.02
N SER A 80 2.89 -11.66 -2.18
CA SER A 80 3.88 -12.29 -1.32
C SER A 80 3.24 -13.26 -0.32
N VAL A 81 2.14 -12.88 0.35
CA VAL A 81 1.42 -13.79 1.24
C VAL A 81 0.85 -14.98 0.47
N ALA A 82 0.28 -14.77 -0.71
CA ALA A 82 -0.20 -15.87 -1.55
C ALA A 82 0.92 -16.86 -1.91
N LEU A 83 2.12 -16.38 -2.23
CA LEU A 83 3.30 -17.22 -2.41
C LEU A 83 3.70 -17.92 -1.12
N MET A 84 3.79 -17.21 0.01
CA MET A 84 4.18 -17.84 1.28
C MET A 84 3.22 -18.96 1.71
N MET A 85 1.92 -18.85 1.41
CA MET A 85 0.97 -19.96 1.63
C MET A 85 1.29 -21.20 0.80
N LEU A 86 1.85 -21.06 -0.42
CA LEU A 86 2.30 -22.19 -1.23
C LEU A 86 3.62 -22.77 -0.69
N TYR A 87 4.50 -21.93 -0.15
CA TYR A 87 5.73 -22.34 0.52
C TYR A 87 5.44 -23.18 1.76
N GLU A 88 4.51 -22.74 2.62
CA GLU A 88 4.06 -23.50 3.81
C GLU A 88 3.46 -24.87 3.45
N ARG A 89 2.91 -25.00 2.24
CA ARG A 89 2.40 -26.27 1.68
C ARG A 89 3.48 -27.14 1.03
N GLY A 90 4.73 -26.70 1.01
CA GLY A 90 5.86 -27.41 0.38
C GLY A 90 5.79 -27.43 -1.15
N LEU A 91 5.05 -26.51 -1.79
CA LEU A 91 4.88 -26.50 -3.25
C LEU A 91 6.06 -25.87 -3.99
N PHE A 92 6.89 -25.09 -3.29
CA PHE A 92 8.19 -24.61 -3.73
C PHE A 92 9.07 -24.29 -2.52
N SER A 93 10.39 -24.18 -2.73
CA SER A 93 11.35 -23.64 -1.78
C SER A 93 11.72 -22.20 -2.15
N LEU A 94 12.06 -21.35 -1.18
CA LEU A 94 12.53 -19.98 -1.45
C LEU A 94 13.82 -19.96 -2.28
N ASP A 95 14.60 -21.05 -2.23
CA ASP A 95 15.83 -21.23 -3.01
C ASP A 95 15.60 -21.94 -4.35
N ASP A 96 14.35 -22.28 -4.70
CA ASP A 96 14.07 -22.85 -6.02
C ASP A 96 14.48 -21.85 -7.10
N PRO A 97 15.20 -22.28 -8.15
CA PRO A 97 15.52 -21.40 -9.24
C PRO A 97 14.23 -20.99 -9.95
N VAL A 98 14.08 -19.70 -10.27
CA VAL A 98 12.84 -19.17 -10.89
C VAL A 98 12.49 -19.90 -12.19
N HIS A 99 13.51 -20.34 -12.95
CA HIS A 99 13.31 -21.08 -14.19
C HIS A 99 12.64 -22.46 -14.02
N ARG A 100 12.44 -22.93 -12.78
CA ARG A 100 11.57 -24.08 -12.48
C ARG A 100 10.10 -23.78 -12.79
N PHE A 101 9.69 -22.53 -12.63
CA PHE A 101 8.31 -22.06 -12.83
C PHE A 101 8.14 -21.19 -14.08
N ILE A 102 9.20 -20.50 -14.50
CA ILE A 102 9.24 -19.65 -15.70
C ILE A 102 10.41 -20.11 -16.58
N PRO A 103 10.27 -21.18 -17.38
CA PRO A 103 11.38 -21.83 -18.09
C PRO A 103 12.25 -20.89 -18.95
N GLU A 104 11.67 -19.83 -19.49
CA GLU A 104 12.33 -18.81 -20.30
C GLU A 104 13.41 -18.05 -19.53
N TRP A 105 13.41 -18.11 -18.18
CA TRP A 105 14.38 -17.44 -17.33
C TRP A 105 15.64 -18.27 -17.06
N ARG A 106 15.79 -19.44 -17.68
CA ARG A 106 16.95 -20.32 -17.44
C ARG A 106 18.30 -19.61 -17.70
N GLU A 107 18.36 -18.86 -18.79
CA GLU A 107 19.55 -18.11 -19.21
C GLU A 107 19.37 -16.61 -18.95
N LEU A 108 18.49 -16.22 -18.02
CA LEU A 108 18.28 -14.82 -17.67
C LEU A 108 19.55 -14.26 -17.03
N ALA A 109 20.14 -13.26 -17.70
CA ALA A 109 21.36 -12.60 -17.25
C ALA A 109 21.10 -11.12 -16.95
N VAL A 110 21.91 -10.53 -16.08
CA VAL A 110 21.74 -9.16 -15.60
C VAL A 110 22.63 -8.24 -16.42
N ARG A 111 22.04 -7.33 -17.20
CA ARG A 111 22.81 -6.34 -17.96
C ARG A 111 23.83 -5.64 -17.07
N THR A 112 25.11 -5.79 -17.40
CA THR A 112 26.24 -5.16 -16.70
C THR A 112 26.65 -3.86 -17.37
N ALA A 113 26.70 -3.82 -18.71
CA ALA A 113 27.15 -2.65 -19.47
C ALA A 113 26.65 -2.66 -20.94
N GLY A 114 26.88 -1.55 -21.64
CA GLY A 114 26.64 -1.41 -23.09
C GLY A 114 25.26 -0.90 -23.49
N ALA A 115 25.06 -0.78 -24.80
CA ALA A 115 23.86 -0.28 -25.47
C ALA A 115 23.59 -1.09 -26.74
N PHE A 116 22.33 -1.25 -27.13
CA PHE A 116 21.95 -2.05 -28.29
C PHE A 116 22.71 -1.63 -29.56
N PRO A 117 23.26 -2.58 -30.36
CA PRO A 117 23.15 -4.03 -30.20
C PRO A 117 24.24 -4.68 -29.32
N LEU A 118 25.20 -3.91 -28.79
CA LEU A 118 26.35 -4.41 -28.03
C LEU A 118 26.18 -4.15 -26.53
N PHE A 119 25.63 -5.13 -25.81
CA PHE A 119 25.54 -5.12 -24.36
C PHE A 119 26.14 -6.39 -23.76
N ALA A 120 26.72 -6.26 -22.58
CA ALA A 120 27.18 -7.36 -21.77
C ALA A 120 26.10 -7.67 -20.72
N THR A 121 25.81 -8.95 -20.55
CA THR A 121 24.92 -9.50 -19.53
C THR A 121 25.67 -10.39 -18.57
#